data_AF-Q63WY7-F1
#
_entry.id   AF-Q63WY7-F1
#
_cell.length_a   1.000
_cell.length_b   1.000
_cell.length_c   1.000
_cell.angle_alpha   90.00
_cell.angle_beta   90.00
_cell.angle_gamma   90.00
#
_symmetry.space_group_name_H-M   'P 1'
#
loop_
_entity.id
_entity.type
_entity.pdbx_description
1 polymer ?
#
loop_
_entity_poly.entity_id
_entity_poly.type
_entity_poly.pdbx_seq_one_letter_code
_entity_poly.pdbx_strand_id
1 'polypeptide(L)'
;MIDRDQLPKGPATEERLRNYFLGVGYFVLRGAKFKYNDFDVTDIDLWLYGLNSPLSRERVNVDIKDKKTPQALERIFWAKGLQDVLGLDACVVATTDARPDVREFGLKHDVRVLDGHFVSRLKRSEKSQLQRLTEEEFVRFIDDSSLGKLGGDWRGRYEQSKSRVLDSLDFDGCNAWLMDIEYFLKEASSMGLKDPSAWRLAYISCSLFLISLDFLLRDHVTLEQDERRAVLENGFRYGKAGRTFVEKIGKVAAGLVASVASQPGLRETLERELATQAGDLRADVLADFFSRNVAQTALFDAAREFEAGAFALEFYSPSRLSAGAQSVLGVLCDFFGLDRKRVLV
;
A
#
# COMPACT_ATOMS: atom_id res chain seq x y z
N MET A 1 -9.09 24.20 -2.32
CA MET A 1 -8.84 23.48 -1.05
C MET A 1 -10.12 23.48 -0.25
N ILE A 2 -10.54 22.31 0.23
CA ILE A 2 -11.60 22.21 1.23
C ILE A 2 -10.95 22.61 2.55
N ASP A 3 -11.53 23.57 3.25
CA ASP A 3 -11.08 23.88 4.61
C ASP A 3 -11.29 22.63 5.48
N ARG A 4 -10.31 22.24 6.30
CA ARG A 4 -10.42 21.06 7.17
C ARG A 4 -11.60 21.18 8.15
N ASP A 5 -12.04 22.40 8.42
CA ASP A 5 -13.22 22.69 9.23
C ASP A 5 -14.55 22.46 8.48
N GLN A 6 -14.51 22.17 7.18
CA GLN A 6 -15.67 21.71 6.39
C GLN A 6 -15.81 20.18 6.36
N LEU A 7 -14.78 19.43 6.78
CA LEU A 7 -14.91 17.97 6.92
C LEU A 7 -15.87 17.62 8.05
N PRO A 8 -16.71 16.57 7.90
CA PRO A 8 -17.45 16.04 9.03
C PRO A 8 -16.49 15.63 10.16
N LYS A 9 -16.98 15.70 11.40
CA LYS A 9 -16.19 15.55 12.63
C LYS A 9 -15.33 14.26 12.68
N GLY A 10 -15.86 13.15 12.17
CA GLY A 10 -15.16 11.86 12.08
C GLY A 10 -13.94 11.94 11.15
N PRO A 11 -14.15 12.14 9.83
CA PRO A 11 -13.09 12.37 8.85
C PRO A 11 -12.03 13.39 9.28
N ALA A 12 -12.45 14.54 9.84
CA ALA A 12 -11.53 15.54 10.34
C ALA A 12 -10.61 15.01 11.47
N THR A 13 -11.12 14.10 12.30
CA THR A 13 -10.34 13.47 13.38
C THR A 13 -9.42 12.38 12.84
N GLU A 14 -9.88 11.58 11.88
CA GLU A 14 -9.06 10.59 11.18
C GLU A 14 -7.86 11.25 10.51
N GLU A 15 -8.05 12.38 9.82
CA GLU A 15 -6.93 13.11 9.20
C GLU A 15 -5.94 13.72 10.20
N ARG A 16 -6.43 14.23 11.34
CA ARG A 16 -5.56 14.74 12.40
C ARG A 16 -4.71 13.62 13.00
N LEU A 17 -5.29 12.44 13.17
CA LEU A 17 -4.58 11.25 13.67
C LEU A 17 -3.61 10.71 12.61
N ARG A 18 -4.00 10.66 11.34
CA ARG A 18 -3.09 10.33 10.22
C ARG A 18 -1.85 11.21 10.26
N ASN A 19 -2.03 12.52 10.30
CA ASN A 19 -0.94 13.49 10.36
C ASN A 19 -0.04 13.29 11.59
N TYR A 20 -0.63 13.03 12.75
CA TYR A 20 0.14 12.74 13.95
C TYR A 20 1.00 11.48 13.80
N PHE A 21 0.43 10.37 13.32
CA PHE A 21 1.17 9.12 13.14
C PHE A 21 2.27 9.25 12.10
N LEU A 22 2.00 9.93 10.98
CA LEU A 22 3.03 10.31 10.00
C LEU A 22 4.15 11.13 10.64
N GLY A 23 3.79 12.11 11.47
CA GLY A 23 4.73 13.00 12.16
C GLY A 23 5.56 12.35 13.25
N VAL A 24 5.17 11.16 13.75
CA VAL A 24 5.98 10.36 14.68
C VAL A 24 6.67 9.16 14.02
N GLY A 25 6.60 9.07 12.69
CA GLY A 25 7.43 8.14 11.91
C GLY A 25 6.71 6.94 11.29
N TYR A 26 5.40 6.77 11.49
CA TYR A 26 4.65 5.70 10.84
C TYR A 26 4.39 6.03 9.36
N PHE A 27 4.23 5.00 8.55
CA PHE A 27 3.48 5.06 7.31
C PHE A 27 1.99 4.82 7.62
N VAL A 28 1.09 5.58 7.00
CA VAL A 28 -0.32 5.59 7.40
C VAL A 28 -1.25 5.56 6.20
N LEU A 29 -2.20 4.63 6.20
CA LEU A 29 -3.30 4.58 5.26
C LEU A 29 -4.61 4.81 5.99
N ARG A 30 -5.53 5.50 5.33
CA ARG A 30 -6.86 5.80 5.87
C ARG A 30 -7.94 5.06 5.08
N GLY A 31 -8.90 4.49 5.81
CA GLY A 31 -10.09 3.86 5.25
C GLY A 31 -9.77 2.64 4.36
N ALA A 32 -8.88 1.76 4.81
CA ALA A 32 -8.62 0.51 4.08
C ALA A 32 -9.83 -0.44 4.24
N LYS A 33 -10.35 -0.98 3.13
CA LYS A 33 -11.59 -1.75 3.14
C LYS A 33 -11.31 -3.23 3.29
N PHE A 34 -11.81 -3.83 4.36
CA PHE A 34 -11.74 -5.26 4.55
C PHE A 34 -12.94 -5.95 3.89
N LYS A 35 -12.63 -6.87 2.97
CA LYS A 35 -13.63 -7.68 2.27
C LYS A 35 -13.38 -9.16 2.52
N TYR A 36 -14.45 -9.95 2.51
CA TYR A 36 -14.38 -11.40 2.57
C TYR A 36 -15.31 -11.99 1.51
N ASN A 37 -14.76 -12.70 0.51
CA ASN A 37 -15.52 -13.24 -0.63
C ASN A 37 -16.44 -12.20 -1.28
N ASP A 38 -15.89 -11.03 -1.63
CA ASP A 38 -16.60 -9.87 -2.20
C ASP A 38 -17.64 -9.19 -1.29
N PHE A 39 -17.85 -9.68 -0.07
CA PHE A 39 -18.66 -8.97 0.92
C PHE A 39 -17.84 -7.91 1.64
N ASP A 40 -18.33 -6.67 1.64
CA ASP A 40 -17.78 -5.59 2.46
C ASP A 40 -18.02 -5.91 3.94
N VAL A 41 -16.94 -6.20 4.68
CA VAL A 41 -17.02 -6.54 6.11
C VAL A 41 -16.96 -5.27 6.93
N THR A 42 -15.91 -4.48 6.76
CA THR A 42 -15.72 -3.22 7.47
C THR A 42 -14.60 -2.39 6.84
N ASP A 43 -14.49 -1.13 7.26
CA ASP A 43 -13.39 -0.24 6.91
C ASP A 43 -12.49 -0.04 8.14
N ILE A 44 -11.18 -0.03 7.94
CA ILE A 44 -10.19 0.28 8.96
C ILE A 44 -9.90 1.77 8.91
N ASP A 45 -10.23 2.51 9.98
CA ASP A 45 -10.12 3.97 10.00
C ASP A 45 -8.67 4.40 9.69
N LEU A 46 -7.68 3.86 10.40
CA LEU A 46 -6.28 3.94 10.01
C LEU A 46 -5.57 2.59 10.12
N TRP A 47 -4.76 2.29 9.11
CA TRP A 47 -3.76 1.23 9.14
C TRP A 47 -2.37 1.87 9.22
N LEU A 48 -1.57 1.48 10.21
CA LEU A 48 -0.24 1.99 10.44
C LEU A 48 0.80 0.91 10.14
N TYR A 49 1.93 1.35 9.58
CA TYR A 49 3.12 0.53 9.41
C TYR A 49 4.32 1.24 10.03
N GLY A 50 4.96 0.58 10.99
CA GLY A 50 6.10 1.08 11.75
C GLY A 50 7.37 0.28 11.50
N LEU A 51 8.46 1.00 11.28
CA LEU A 51 9.82 0.46 11.25
C LEU A 51 10.44 0.56 12.65
N ASN A 52 10.28 -0.49 13.47
CA ASN A 52 10.80 -0.50 14.85
C ASN A 52 12.31 -0.78 14.90
N SER A 53 12.79 -1.66 14.03
CA SER A 53 14.21 -1.97 13.86
C SER A 53 14.42 -2.60 12.47
N PRO A 54 15.67 -2.83 12.00
CA PRO A 54 15.91 -3.55 10.75
C PRO A 54 15.21 -4.92 10.66
N LEU A 55 15.01 -5.60 11.78
CA LEU A 55 14.40 -6.93 11.86
C LEU A 55 12.93 -6.93 12.28
N SER A 56 12.39 -5.78 12.71
CA SER A 56 11.04 -5.71 13.28
C SER A 56 10.21 -4.66 12.57
N ARG A 57 9.05 -5.10 12.11
CA ARG A 57 7.99 -4.26 11.54
C ARG A 57 6.75 -4.43 12.40
N GLU A 58 5.99 -3.35 12.55
CA GLU A 58 4.75 -3.33 13.32
C GLU A 58 3.61 -2.86 12.42
N ARG A 59 2.53 -3.64 12.34
CA ARG A 59 1.28 -3.27 11.68
C ARG A 59 0.20 -3.06 12.73
N VAL A 60 -0.52 -1.95 12.63
CA VAL A 60 -1.48 -1.52 13.66
C VAL A 60 -2.78 -1.08 13.02
N ASN A 61 -3.92 -1.55 13.53
CA ASN A 61 -5.21 -0.93 13.25
C ASN A 61 -5.57 0.12 14.31
N VAL A 62 -6.15 1.23 13.87
CA VAL A 62 -6.68 2.27 14.74
C VAL A 62 -8.19 2.36 14.53
N ASP A 63 -8.98 2.20 15.59
CA ASP A 63 -10.42 2.54 15.62
C ASP A 63 -10.59 3.94 16.21
N ILE A 64 -11.35 4.80 15.51
CA ILE A 64 -11.49 6.22 15.82
C ILE A 64 -12.97 6.53 16.08
N LYS A 65 -13.25 7.06 17.28
CA LYS A 65 -14.61 7.42 17.67
C LYS A 65 -14.71 8.82 18.26
N ASP A 66 -14.96 9.82 17.40
CA ASP A 66 -15.24 11.21 17.81
C ASP A 66 -16.74 11.51 17.97
N LYS A 67 -17.38 10.94 19.01
CA LYS A 67 -18.80 11.17 19.34
C LYS A 67 -19.00 11.71 20.76
N LYS A 68 -20.20 12.20 21.08
CA LYS A 68 -20.56 12.61 22.45
C LYS A 68 -20.53 11.43 23.42
N THR A 69 -21.03 10.28 22.96
CA THR A 69 -21.00 9.00 23.68
C THR A 69 -20.30 7.97 22.78
N PRO A 70 -18.99 7.76 22.93
CA PRO A 70 -18.21 6.95 21.99
C PRO A 70 -18.26 5.44 22.27
N GLN A 71 -18.83 5.00 23.39
CA GLN A 71 -18.84 3.58 23.81
C GLN A 71 -17.42 2.97 23.79
N ALA A 72 -16.46 3.65 24.42
CA ALA A 72 -15.04 3.35 24.27
C ALA A 72 -14.64 1.91 24.69
N LEU A 73 -15.28 1.34 25.71
CA LEU A 73 -15.03 -0.05 26.10
C LEU A 73 -15.43 -1.05 25.00
N GLU A 74 -16.55 -0.82 24.31
CA GLU A 74 -16.94 -1.65 23.15
C GLU A 74 -15.96 -1.48 21.99
N ARG A 75 -15.43 -0.27 21.79
CA ARG A 75 -14.41 -0.01 20.77
C ARG A 75 -13.11 -0.77 21.02
N ILE A 76 -12.75 -1.01 22.28
CA ILE A 76 -11.59 -1.85 22.64
C ILE A 76 -11.78 -3.29 22.16
N PHE A 77 -12.96 -3.89 22.39
CA PHE A 77 -13.27 -5.22 21.85
C PHE A 77 -13.27 -5.24 20.32
N TRP A 78 -13.84 -4.20 19.69
CA TRP A 78 -13.87 -4.09 18.23
C TRP A 78 -12.46 -4.02 17.63
N ALA A 79 -11.62 -3.11 18.13
CA ALA A 79 -10.25 -2.94 17.64
C ALA A 79 -9.42 -4.21 17.87
N LYS A 80 -9.60 -4.89 19.01
CA LYS A 80 -8.91 -6.15 19.32
C LYS A 80 -9.37 -7.30 18.42
N GLY A 81 -10.67 -7.38 18.14
CA GLY A 81 -11.21 -8.37 17.19
C GLY A 81 -10.66 -8.18 15.78
N LEU A 82 -10.60 -6.94 15.31
CA LEU A 82 -9.98 -6.62 14.01
C LEU A 82 -8.49 -6.94 13.98
N GLN A 83 -7.77 -6.64 15.05
CA GLN A 83 -6.36 -6.99 15.19
C GLN A 83 -6.16 -8.51 14.98
N ASP A 84 -6.95 -9.32 15.68
CA ASP A 84 -6.84 -10.78 15.67
C ASP A 84 -7.21 -11.37 14.29
N VAL A 85 -8.36 -10.96 13.74
CA VAL A 85 -8.86 -11.43 12.43
C VAL A 85 -7.89 -11.11 11.29
N LEU A 86 -7.26 -9.92 11.32
CA LEU A 86 -6.32 -9.48 10.29
C LEU A 86 -4.86 -9.87 10.60
N GLY A 87 -4.60 -10.53 11.73
CA GLY A 87 -3.26 -10.90 12.17
C GLY A 87 -2.31 -9.71 12.31
N LEU A 88 -2.80 -8.59 12.84
CA LEU A 88 -2.02 -7.36 13.06
C LEU A 88 -1.28 -7.41 14.41
N ASP A 89 -0.17 -6.66 14.50
CA ASP A 89 0.76 -6.73 15.62
C ASP A 89 0.23 -5.98 16.86
N ALA A 90 -0.53 -4.90 16.66
CA ALA A 90 -1.16 -4.15 17.74
C ALA A 90 -2.47 -3.47 17.29
N CYS A 91 -3.23 -2.94 18.24
CA CYS A 91 -4.36 -2.07 17.97
C CYS A 91 -4.40 -0.84 18.87
N VAL A 92 -5.03 0.21 18.36
CA VAL A 92 -5.22 1.49 19.03
C VAL A 92 -6.71 1.87 18.98
N VAL A 93 -7.22 2.43 20.07
CA VAL A 93 -8.53 3.10 20.09
C VAL A 93 -8.31 4.59 20.37
N ALA A 94 -8.78 5.44 19.47
CA ALA A 94 -8.83 6.89 19.69
C ALA A 94 -10.27 7.33 19.95
N THR A 95 -10.49 7.98 21.09
CA THR A 95 -11.85 8.26 21.59
C THR A 95 -11.93 9.61 22.28
N THR A 96 -13.12 10.20 22.30
CA THR A 96 -13.43 11.37 23.14
C THR A 96 -13.65 11.04 24.60
N ASP A 97 -13.74 9.76 24.97
CA ASP A 97 -13.87 9.34 26.35
C ASP A 97 -12.57 9.63 27.13
N ALA A 98 -12.69 10.33 28.25
CA ALA A 98 -11.56 10.75 29.08
C ALA A 98 -11.50 10.00 30.43
N ARG A 99 -12.38 9.02 30.65
CA ARG A 99 -12.40 8.26 31.91
C ARG A 99 -11.14 7.39 32.04
N PRO A 100 -10.43 7.44 33.18
CA PRO A 100 -9.25 6.61 33.41
C PRO A 100 -9.51 5.11 33.21
N ASP A 101 -10.67 4.63 33.62
CA ASP A 101 -11.11 3.23 33.48
C ASP A 101 -11.00 2.72 32.05
N VAL A 102 -11.23 3.57 31.04
CA VAL A 102 -11.12 3.17 29.62
C VAL A 102 -9.66 2.90 29.26
N ARG A 103 -8.74 3.75 29.73
CA ARG A 103 -7.30 3.58 29.50
C ARG A 103 -6.75 2.39 30.26
N GLU A 104 -7.16 2.21 31.52
CA GLU A 104 -6.76 1.07 32.34
C GLU A 104 -7.27 -0.25 31.76
N PHE A 105 -8.52 -0.28 31.31
CA PHE A 105 -9.10 -1.44 30.65
C PHE A 105 -8.37 -1.75 29.33
N GLY A 106 -8.09 -0.74 28.50
CA GLY A 106 -7.32 -0.93 27.27
C GLY A 106 -5.94 -1.52 27.55
N LEU A 107 -5.19 -0.95 28.50
CA LEU A 107 -3.85 -1.43 28.88
C LEU A 107 -3.89 -2.88 29.37
N LYS A 108 -4.90 -3.25 30.17
CA LYS A 108 -5.09 -4.63 30.66
C LYS A 108 -5.30 -5.65 29.53
N HIS A 109 -5.74 -5.20 28.35
CA HIS A 109 -6.06 -6.05 27.20
C HIS A 109 -5.15 -5.79 25.98
N ASP A 110 -3.97 -5.21 26.22
CA ASP A 110 -2.98 -4.87 25.19
C ASP A 110 -3.55 -4.00 24.06
N VAL A 111 -4.42 -3.06 24.40
CA VAL A 111 -4.99 -2.05 23.51
C VAL A 111 -4.56 -0.66 23.94
N ARG A 112 -3.87 0.06 23.07
CA ARG A 112 -3.44 1.44 23.35
C ARG A 112 -4.64 2.37 23.22
N VAL A 113 -4.93 3.17 24.24
CA VAL A 113 -6.04 4.13 24.20
C VAL A 113 -5.50 5.56 24.10
N LEU A 114 -5.88 6.24 23.03
CA LEU A 114 -5.74 7.69 22.85
C LEU A 114 -7.04 8.35 23.32
N ASP A 115 -7.06 8.74 24.60
CA ASP A 115 -8.25 9.25 25.29
C ASP A 115 -8.66 10.67 24.86
N GLY A 116 -9.78 11.16 25.42
CA GLY A 116 -10.30 12.49 25.12
C GLY A 116 -9.33 13.63 25.44
N HIS A 117 -8.45 13.45 26.42
CA HIS A 117 -7.39 14.43 26.70
C HIS A 117 -6.34 14.45 25.60
N PHE A 118 -5.93 13.29 25.09
CA PHE A 118 -5.04 13.20 23.95
C PHE A 118 -5.68 13.79 22.69
N VAL A 119 -6.90 13.38 22.35
CA VAL A 119 -7.61 13.84 21.14
C VAL A 119 -7.84 15.36 21.19
N SER A 120 -8.17 15.93 22.36
CA SER A 120 -8.32 17.38 22.49
C SER A 120 -7.01 18.15 22.30
N ARG A 121 -5.87 17.64 22.81
CA ARG A 121 -4.54 18.20 22.54
C ARG A 121 -4.17 18.10 21.07
N LEU A 122 -4.53 17.00 20.40
CA LEU A 122 -4.31 16.79 18.98
C LEU A 122 -4.93 17.91 18.15
N LYS A 123 -6.14 18.39 18.49
CA LYS A 123 -6.80 19.48 17.74
C LYS A 123 -5.98 20.78 17.70
N ARG A 124 -5.00 20.94 18.59
CA ARG A 124 -4.15 22.14 18.72
C ARG A 124 -2.68 21.90 18.34
N SER A 125 -2.29 20.68 18.01
CA SER A 125 -0.89 20.33 17.76
C SER A 125 -0.51 20.59 16.30
N GLU A 126 0.64 21.24 16.08
CA GLU A 126 1.22 21.47 14.75
C GLU A 126 1.51 20.15 14.02
N LYS A 127 1.94 19.10 14.75
CA LYS A 127 2.23 17.77 14.17
C LYS A 127 1.00 17.11 13.54
N SER A 128 -0.20 17.46 13.98
CA SER A 128 -1.47 16.99 13.40
C SER A 128 -2.03 17.91 12.30
N GLN A 129 -1.33 19.01 11.99
CA GLN A 129 -1.70 20.03 11.02
C GLN A 129 -0.73 20.07 9.83
N LEU A 130 -0.30 18.91 9.32
CA LEU A 130 0.53 18.86 8.12
C LEU A 130 -0.19 19.53 6.94
N GLN A 131 0.51 20.34 6.16
CA GLN A 131 -0.03 21.00 4.96
C GLN A 131 0.00 20.02 3.78
N ARG A 132 -1.09 19.28 3.62
CA ARG A 132 -1.27 18.22 2.61
C ARG A 132 -2.74 18.02 2.31
N LEU A 133 -3.02 17.43 1.15
CA LEU A 133 -4.35 17.00 0.75
C LEU A 133 -4.94 16.06 1.79
N THR A 134 -6.23 16.21 2.08
CA THR A 134 -7.00 15.19 2.82
C THR A 134 -7.33 14.02 1.91
N GLU A 135 -7.73 12.87 2.48
CA GLU A 135 -8.23 11.74 1.68
C GLU A 135 -9.38 12.16 0.76
N GLU A 136 -10.33 12.96 1.26
CA GLU A 136 -11.47 13.44 0.46
C GLU A 136 -11.04 14.33 -0.70
N GLU A 137 -10.06 15.21 -0.48
CA GLU A 137 -9.53 16.05 -1.56
C GLU A 137 -8.80 15.20 -2.61
N PHE A 138 -7.98 14.24 -2.17
CA PHE A 138 -7.27 13.31 -3.04
C PHE A 138 -8.23 12.47 -3.88
N VAL A 139 -9.27 11.93 -3.25
CA VAL A 139 -10.31 11.13 -3.91
C VAL A 139 -11.17 11.96 -4.86
N ARG A 140 -11.37 13.25 -4.58
CA ARG A 140 -12.01 14.17 -5.54
C ARG A 140 -11.12 14.44 -6.75
N PHE A 141 -9.82 14.64 -6.56
CA PHE A 141 -8.88 14.79 -7.68
C PHE A 141 -8.91 13.58 -8.62
N ILE A 142 -8.96 12.37 -8.06
CA ILE A 142 -9.08 11.14 -8.85
C ILE A 142 -10.36 11.15 -9.70
N ASP A 143 -11.50 11.51 -9.09
CA ASP A 143 -12.78 11.53 -9.78
C ASP A 143 -12.81 12.57 -10.90
N ASP A 144 -12.32 13.77 -10.63
CA ASP A 144 -12.35 14.90 -11.57
C ASP A 144 -11.46 14.62 -12.80
N SER A 145 -10.36 13.89 -12.62
CA SER A 145 -9.42 13.54 -13.70
C SER A 145 -9.76 12.24 -14.43
N SER A 146 -10.47 11.32 -13.79
CA SER A 146 -10.83 10.05 -14.43
C SER A 146 -12.06 10.18 -15.34
N LEU A 147 -12.08 9.46 -16.46
CA LEU A 147 -13.32 9.25 -17.23
C LEU A 147 -14.25 8.21 -16.57
N GLY A 148 -14.22 8.12 -15.23
CA GLY A 148 -14.90 7.09 -14.45
C GLY A 148 -14.51 5.67 -14.85
N LYS A 149 -15.50 4.77 -14.94
CA LYS A 149 -15.30 3.38 -15.34
C LYS A 149 -14.79 3.23 -16.78
N LEU A 150 -15.13 4.17 -17.68
CA LEU A 150 -14.65 4.16 -19.06
C LEU A 150 -13.14 4.47 -19.14
N GLY A 151 -12.62 5.21 -18.16
CA GLY A 151 -11.21 5.52 -18.01
C GLY A 151 -10.41 4.53 -17.18
N GLY A 152 -10.96 3.34 -16.85
CA GLY A 152 -10.23 2.30 -16.11
C GLY A 152 -10.48 2.25 -14.60
N ASP A 153 -11.48 2.99 -14.09
CA ASP A 153 -11.93 2.99 -12.68
C ASP A 153 -10.80 3.31 -11.68
N TRP A 154 -10.24 4.51 -11.79
CA TRP A 154 -9.09 4.93 -10.97
C TRP A 154 -9.39 4.93 -9.48
N ARG A 155 -10.60 5.35 -9.08
CA ARG A 155 -11.05 5.28 -7.68
C ARG A 155 -11.10 3.84 -7.20
N GLY A 156 -11.73 2.94 -7.97
CA GLY A 156 -11.79 1.51 -7.63
C GLY A 156 -10.40 0.90 -7.48
N ARG A 157 -9.49 1.20 -8.42
CA ARG A 157 -8.08 0.78 -8.35
C ARG A 157 -7.39 1.29 -7.10
N TYR A 158 -7.50 2.59 -6.80
CA TYR A 158 -6.89 3.19 -5.61
C TYR A 158 -7.38 2.55 -4.31
N GLU A 159 -8.70 2.38 -4.17
CA GLU A 159 -9.32 1.76 -2.99
C GLU A 159 -8.89 0.30 -2.83
N GLN A 160 -8.83 -0.46 -3.92
CA GLN A 160 -8.32 -1.83 -3.91
C GLN A 160 -6.82 -1.86 -3.55
N SER A 161 -6.04 -0.94 -4.12
CA SER A 161 -4.60 -0.81 -3.87
C SER A 161 -4.30 -0.59 -2.39
N LYS A 162 -5.03 0.32 -1.73
CA LYS A 162 -4.93 0.52 -0.28
C LYS A 162 -5.30 -0.73 0.50
N SER A 163 -6.38 -1.40 0.11
CA SER A 163 -6.96 -2.49 0.88
C SER A 163 -6.11 -3.76 0.88
N ARG A 164 -5.28 -3.98 -0.16
CA ARG A 164 -4.34 -5.11 -0.25
C ARG A 164 -3.34 -5.18 0.92
N VAL A 165 -3.08 -4.09 1.63
CA VAL A 165 -2.18 -4.13 2.81
C VAL A 165 -2.73 -4.99 3.96
N LEU A 166 -4.03 -5.27 3.95
CA LEU A 166 -4.69 -6.02 5.01
C LEU A 166 -4.46 -7.53 4.91
N ASP A 167 -4.23 -8.06 3.70
CA ASP A 167 -4.14 -9.51 3.45
C ASP A 167 -3.03 -9.93 2.47
N SER A 168 -2.43 -8.99 1.74
CA SER A 168 -1.56 -9.26 0.60
C SER A 168 -0.21 -8.52 0.70
N LEU A 169 0.39 -8.47 1.90
CA LEU A 169 1.80 -8.02 2.05
C LEU A 169 2.77 -9.16 1.68
N ASP A 170 2.60 -9.66 0.46
CA ASP A 170 3.39 -10.73 -0.12
C ASP A 170 3.66 -10.47 -1.61
N PHE A 171 4.26 -11.45 -2.31
CA PHE A 171 4.61 -11.28 -3.72
C PHE A 171 3.39 -11.15 -4.64
N ASP A 172 2.22 -11.70 -4.27
CA ASP A 172 1.01 -11.53 -5.06
C ASP A 172 0.53 -10.07 -4.98
N GLY A 173 0.58 -9.49 -3.77
CA GLY A 173 0.35 -8.06 -3.58
C GLY A 173 1.37 -7.18 -4.31
N CYS A 174 2.67 -7.48 -4.19
CA CYS A 174 3.73 -6.76 -4.92
C CYS A 174 3.44 -6.75 -6.43
N ASN A 175 3.10 -7.89 -7.02
CA ASN A 175 2.79 -7.99 -8.44
C ASN A 175 1.51 -7.21 -8.79
N ALA A 176 0.50 -7.21 -7.91
CA ALA A 176 -0.69 -6.37 -8.09
C ALA A 176 -0.38 -4.87 -8.05
N TRP A 177 0.49 -4.41 -7.16
CA TRP A 177 0.95 -3.02 -7.16
C TRP A 177 1.82 -2.68 -8.35
N LEU A 178 2.66 -3.61 -8.85
CA LEU A 178 3.41 -3.40 -10.09
C LEU A 178 2.47 -3.16 -11.28
N MET A 179 1.36 -3.89 -11.38
CA MET A 179 0.34 -3.65 -12.41
C MET A 179 -0.30 -2.26 -12.28
N ASP A 180 -0.61 -1.81 -11.06
CA ASP A 180 -1.15 -0.46 -10.83
C ASP A 180 -0.12 0.62 -11.19
N ILE A 181 1.15 0.43 -10.82
CA ILE A 181 2.25 1.35 -11.15
C ILE A 181 2.41 1.47 -12.65
N GLU A 182 2.48 0.35 -13.38
CA GLU A 182 2.62 0.35 -14.84
C GLU A 182 1.49 1.15 -15.49
N TYR A 183 0.26 0.87 -15.07
CA TYR A 183 -0.93 1.54 -15.57
C TYR A 183 -0.84 3.06 -15.34
N PHE A 184 -0.59 3.50 -14.11
CA PHE A 184 -0.56 4.93 -13.81
C PHE A 184 0.66 5.66 -14.37
N LEU A 185 1.82 5.00 -14.53
CA LEU A 185 2.95 5.60 -15.22
C LEU A 185 2.65 5.83 -16.72
N LYS A 186 1.93 4.91 -17.36
CA LYS A 186 1.49 5.07 -18.76
C LYS A 186 0.45 6.20 -18.91
N GLU A 187 -0.53 6.25 -18.02
CA GLU A 187 -1.52 7.35 -17.98
C GLU A 187 -0.84 8.69 -17.74
N ALA A 188 0.04 8.77 -16.75
CA ALA A 188 0.77 9.98 -16.39
C ALA A 188 1.68 10.48 -17.51
N SER A 189 2.34 9.57 -18.23
CA SER A 189 3.14 9.89 -19.40
C SER A 189 2.30 10.44 -20.57
N SER A 190 1.03 10.01 -20.67
CA SER A 190 0.12 10.42 -21.74
C SER A 190 -0.55 11.78 -21.45
N MET A 191 -0.89 12.04 -20.18
CA MET A 191 -1.51 13.30 -19.74
C MET A 191 -0.49 14.42 -19.51
N GLY A 192 0.75 14.06 -19.20
CA GLY A 192 1.80 15.02 -18.84
C GLY A 192 1.57 15.69 -17.48
N LEU A 193 2.36 16.72 -17.17
CA LEU A 193 2.35 17.38 -15.84
C LEU A 193 1.19 18.37 -15.63
N LYS A 194 0.33 18.61 -16.63
CA LYS A 194 -0.80 19.53 -16.51
C LYS A 194 -1.89 19.01 -15.60
N ASP A 195 -2.07 17.68 -15.58
CA ASP A 195 -2.94 16.98 -14.65
C ASP A 195 -2.08 15.98 -13.84
N PRO A 196 -1.78 16.29 -12.57
CA PRO A 196 -0.92 15.44 -11.75
C PRO A 196 -1.65 14.22 -11.18
N SER A 197 -2.94 14.00 -11.43
CA SER A 197 -3.71 12.93 -10.77
C SER A 197 -3.16 11.54 -11.05
N ALA A 198 -2.79 11.24 -12.30
CA ALA A 198 -2.16 9.97 -12.65
C ALA A 198 -0.78 9.80 -11.98
N TRP A 199 0.01 10.87 -11.89
CA TRP A 199 1.29 10.85 -11.18
C TRP A 199 1.14 10.60 -9.69
N ARG A 200 0.14 11.22 -9.06
CA ARG A 200 -0.18 11.01 -7.64
C ARG A 200 -0.60 9.56 -7.38
N LEU A 201 -1.36 8.95 -8.30
CA LEU A 201 -1.72 7.54 -8.25
C LEU A 201 -0.51 6.63 -8.45
N ALA A 202 0.39 6.96 -9.40
CA ALA A 202 1.64 6.24 -9.57
C ALA A 202 2.50 6.30 -8.29
N TYR A 203 2.59 7.46 -7.64
CA TYR A 203 3.34 7.63 -6.39
C TYR A 203 2.75 6.79 -5.26
N ILE A 204 1.44 6.85 -5.02
CA ILE A 204 0.85 6.06 -3.92
C ILE A 204 0.95 4.55 -4.19
N SER A 205 0.84 4.10 -5.45
CA SER A 205 1.08 2.70 -5.81
C SER A 205 2.55 2.29 -5.61
N CYS A 206 3.51 3.15 -5.96
CA CYS A 206 4.94 2.93 -5.66
C CYS A 206 5.16 2.82 -4.15
N SER A 207 4.53 3.71 -3.37
CA SER A 207 4.63 3.69 -1.92
C SER A 207 4.14 2.35 -1.34
N LEU A 208 2.98 1.86 -1.78
CA LEU A 208 2.40 0.62 -1.28
C LEU A 208 3.23 -0.61 -1.67
N PHE A 209 3.73 -0.64 -2.91
CA PHE A 209 4.69 -1.64 -3.38
C PHE A 209 5.93 -1.71 -2.47
N LEU A 210 6.51 -0.56 -2.15
CA LEU A 210 7.71 -0.50 -1.31
C LEU A 210 7.45 -0.92 0.15
N ILE A 211 6.26 -0.61 0.70
CA ILE A 211 5.87 -1.11 2.03
C ILE A 211 5.73 -2.64 2.03
N SER A 212 5.11 -3.22 1.00
CA SER A 212 5.01 -4.68 0.87
C SER A 212 6.39 -5.33 0.74
N LEU A 213 7.26 -4.74 -0.07
CA LEU A 213 8.61 -5.25 -0.28
C LEU A 213 9.47 -5.15 0.98
N ASP A 214 9.40 -4.02 1.70
CA ASP A 214 10.07 -3.85 2.99
C ASP A 214 9.60 -4.89 4.02
N PHE A 215 8.29 -5.16 4.06
CA PHE A 215 7.72 -6.17 4.95
C PHE A 215 8.22 -7.58 4.61
N LEU A 216 8.20 -7.97 3.33
CA LEU A 216 8.72 -9.25 2.84
C LEU A 216 10.19 -9.43 3.17
N LEU A 217 11.00 -8.40 2.91
CA LEU A 217 12.45 -8.49 3.05
C LEU A 217 12.92 -8.61 4.49
N ARG A 218 12.08 -8.30 5.50
CA ARG A 218 12.41 -8.50 6.92
C ARG A 218 12.74 -9.98 7.22
N ASP A 219 12.09 -10.91 6.53
CA ASP A 219 12.26 -12.36 6.74
C ASP A 219 13.50 -12.89 5.99
N HIS A 220 14.16 -12.01 5.21
CA HIS A 220 15.29 -12.32 4.33
C HIS A 220 16.51 -11.42 4.61
N VAL A 221 16.52 -10.71 5.75
CA VAL A 221 17.62 -9.80 6.15
C VAL A 221 18.93 -10.56 6.28
N THR A 222 18.90 -11.80 6.79
CA THR A 222 20.09 -12.61 7.02
C THR A 222 20.59 -13.38 5.80
N LEU A 223 19.82 -13.38 4.70
CA LEU A 223 20.23 -14.05 3.46
C LEU A 223 21.37 -13.27 2.80
N GLU A 224 22.28 -14.02 2.16
CA GLU A 224 23.28 -13.44 1.28
C GLU A 224 22.61 -12.79 0.07
N GLN A 225 23.32 -11.86 -0.57
CA GLN A 225 22.75 -11.06 -1.66
C GLN A 225 22.18 -11.93 -2.79
N ASP A 226 22.91 -12.98 -3.21
CA ASP A 226 22.49 -13.87 -4.30
C ASP A 226 21.25 -14.71 -3.94
N GLU A 227 21.16 -15.16 -2.69
CA GLU A 227 20.00 -15.89 -2.19
C GLU A 227 18.76 -14.97 -2.15
N ARG A 228 18.93 -13.76 -1.64
CA ARG A 228 17.86 -12.76 -1.62
C ARG A 228 17.41 -12.38 -3.02
N ARG A 229 18.35 -12.22 -3.95
CA ARG A 229 18.08 -12.00 -5.38
C ARG A 229 17.23 -13.12 -5.96
N ALA A 230 17.58 -14.38 -5.68
CA ALA A 230 16.81 -15.53 -6.14
C ALA A 230 15.38 -15.57 -5.56
N VAL A 231 15.21 -15.24 -4.28
CA VAL A 231 13.88 -15.13 -3.64
C VAL A 231 13.04 -14.05 -4.31
N LEU A 232 13.61 -12.85 -4.51
CA LEU A 232 12.94 -11.73 -5.17
C LEU A 232 12.56 -12.06 -6.62
N GLU A 233 13.49 -12.63 -7.39
CA GLU A 233 13.25 -13.00 -8.79
C GLU A 233 12.12 -14.03 -8.90
N ASN A 234 12.12 -15.05 -8.04
CA ASN A 234 11.07 -16.06 -8.02
C ASN A 234 9.72 -15.45 -7.64
N GLY A 235 9.70 -14.60 -6.61
CA GLY A 235 8.49 -13.94 -6.14
C GLY A 235 7.89 -12.99 -7.17
N PHE A 236 8.69 -12.14 -7.81
CA PHE A 236 8.19 -11.26 -8.87
C PHE A 236 7.71 -12.04 -10.10
N ARG A 237 8.34 -13.18 -10.43
CA ARG A 237 7.95 -13.99 -11.60
C ARG A 237 6.76 -14.90 -11.37
N TYR A 238 6.62 -15.47 -10.18
CA TYR A 238 5.68 -16.56 -9.92
C TYR A 238 4.72 -16.29 -8.75
N GLY A 239 4.85 -15.14 -8.09
CA GLY A 239 4.04 -14.79 -6.93
C GLY A 239 4.36 -15.64 -5.70
N LYS A 240 3.47 -15.61 -4.72
CA LYS A 240 3.60 -16.33 -3.44
C LYS A 240 3.63 -17.84 -3.62
N ALA A 241 2.85 -18.36 -4.56
CA ALA A 241 2.72 -19.80 -4.78
C ALA A 241 4.00 -20.43 -5.36
N GLY A 242 4.86 -19.61 -5.95
CA GLY A 242 6.17 -20.01 -6.46
C GLY A 242 6.12 -20.82 -7.75
N ARG A 243 7.30 -20.96 -8.36
CA ARG A 243 7.50 -21.58 -9.67
C ARG A 243 6.82 -22.93 -9.84
N THR A 244 7.05 -23.86 -8.93
CA THR A 244 6.57 -25.24 -9.03
C THR A 244 5.04 -25.31 -9.12
N PHE A 245 4.35 -24.48 -8.35
CA PHE A 245 2.89 -24.46 -8.35
C PHE A 245 2.34 -23.82 -9.64
N VAL A 246 2.91 -22.69 -10.06
CA VAL A 246 2.51 -22.01 -11.31
C VAL A 246 2.73 -22.91 -12.52
N GLU A 247 3.87 -23.58 -12.62
CA GLU A 247 4.15 -24.53 -13.70
C GLU A 247 3.16 -25.71 -13.69
N LYS A 248 2.78 -26.20 -12.51
CA LYS A 248 1.78 -27.27 -12.38
C LYS A 248 0.39 -26.80 -12.85
N ILE A 249 -0.06 -25.62 -12.46
CA ILE A 249 -1.34 -25.05 -12.93
C ILE A 249 -1.30 -24.83 -14.44
N GLY A 250 -0.21 -24.27 -14.96
CA GLY A 250 -0.02 -24.07 -16.40
C GLY A 250 -0.18 -25.38 -17.19
N LYS A 251 0.44 -26.47 -16.70
CA LYS A 251 0.28 -27.81 -17.31
C LYS A 251 -1.15 -28.33 -17.25
N VAL A 252 -1.87 -28.11 -16.15
CA VAL A 252 -3.28 -28.53 -16.02
C VAL A 252 -4.18 -27.73 -16.97
N ALA A 253 -4.02 -26.41 -17.02
CA ALA A 253 -4.76 -25.54 -17.93
C ALA A 253 -4.48 -25.89 -19.40
N ALA A 254 -3.21 -26.07 -19.79
CA ALA A 254 -2.83 -26.50 -21.13
C ALA A 254 -3.44 -27.87 -21.48
N GLY A 255 -3.44 -28.82 -20.54
CA GLY A 255 -4.10 -30.12 -20.69
C GLY A 255 -5.60 -30.03 -20.90
N LEU A 256 -6.30 -29.16 -20.15
CA LEU A 256 -7.73 -28.93 -20.30
C LEU A 256 -8.05 -28.29 -21.67
N VAL A 257 -7.32 -27.26 -22.07
CA VAL A 257 -7.52 -26.60 -23.38
C VAL A 257 -7.28 -27.59 -24.52
N ALA A 258 -6.20 -28.38 -24.45
CA ALA A 258 -5.91 -29.42 -25.44
C ALA A 258 -6.95 -30.56 -25.44
N SER A 259 -7.67 -30.80 -24.34
CA SER A 259 -8.76 -31.79 -24.29
C SER A 259 -10.04 -31.31 -24.97
N VAL A 260 -10.25 -29.98 -25.04
CA VAL A 260 -11.43 -29.36 -25.67
C VAL A 260 -11.15 -29.00 -27.13
N ALA A 261 -9.94 -28.58 -27.44
CA ALA A 261 -9.52 -28.22 -28.79
C ALA A 261 -8.73 -29.39 -29.43
N SER A 262 -9.30 -30.00 -30.47
CA SER A 262 -8.70 -31.12 -31.21
C SER A 262 -7.55 -30.67 -32.13
N GLN A 263 -6.51 -30.04 -31.58
CA GLN A 263 -5.30 -29.65 -32.29
C GLN A 263 -4.08 -30.43 -31.75
N PRO A 264 -3.45 -31.28 -32.59
CA PRO A 264 -2.19 -31.94 -32.22
C PRO A 264 -1.10 -30.92 -31.89
N GLY A 265 -0.36 -31.14 -30.79
CA GLY A 265 0.75 -30.25 -30.38
C GLY A 265 0.32 -28.95 -29.69
N LEU A 266 -0.99 -28.71 -29.50
CA LEU A 266 -1.49 -27.49 -28.85
C LEU A 266 -1.02 -27.39 -27.39
N ARG A 267 -0.96 -28.52 -26.68
CA ARG A 267 -0.50 -28.57 -25.29
C ARG A 267 0.96 -28.10 -25.19
N GLU A 268 1.85 -28.66 -25.97
CA GLU A 268 3.28 -28.32 -25.98
C GLU A 268 3.50 -26.87 -26.39
N THR A 269 2.70 -26.37 -27.33
CA THR A 269 2.72 -24.97 -27.77
C THR A 269 2.29 -24.04 -26.64
N LEU A 270 1.20 -24.35 -25.92
CA LEU A 270 0.73 -23.56 -24.79
C LEU A 270 1.70 -23.60 -23.61
N GLU A 271 2.25 -24.77 -23.28
CA GLU A 271 3.26 -24.90 -22.23
C GLU A 271 4.52 -24.09 -22.56
N ARG A 272 4.96 -24.10 -23.83
CA ARG A 272 6.09 -23.27 -24.29
C ARG A 272 5.79 -21.79 -24.25
N GLU A 273 4.58 -21.37 -24.65
CA GLU A 273 4.17 -19.97 -24.64
C GLU A 273 4.08 -19.42 -23.21
N LEU A 274 3.50 -20.18 -22.28
CA LEU A 274 3.48 -19.84 -20.86
C LEU A 274 4.89 -19.71 -20.27
N ALA A 275 5.79 -20.64 -20.62
CA ALA A 275 7.18 -20.56 -20.18
C ALA A 275 7.92 -19.36 -20.78
N THR A 276 7.64 -19.01 -22.04
CA THR A 276 8.22 -17.85 -22.73
C THR A 276 7.74 -16.55 -22.06
N GLN A 277 6.43 -16.39 -21.85
CA GLN A 277 5.87 -15.20 -21.20
C GLN A 277 6.37 -15.01 -19.76
N ALA A 278 6.52 -16.11 -19.00
CA ALA A 278 7.11 -16.05 -17.67
C ALA A 278 8.62 -15.69 -17.72
N GLY A 279 9.34 -16.13 -18.75
CA GLY A 279 10.75 -15.82 -18.96
C GLY A 279 11.01 -14.38 -19.43
N ASP A 280 10.08 -13.81 -20.21
CA ASP A 280 10.17 -12.44 -20.73
C ASP A 280 9.96 -11.38 -19.64
N LEU A 281 9.37 -11.75 -18.51
CA LEU A 281 9.25 -10.85 -17.36
C LEU A 281 10.65 -10.54 -16.81
N ARG A 282 11.02 -9.25 -16.87
CA ARG A 282 12.30 -8.68 -16.40
C ARG A 282 12.45 -8.66 -14.87
N ALA A 283 11.98 -9.69 -14.19
CA ALA A 283 12.02 -9.85 -12.74
C ALA A 283 13.44 -9.78 -12.17
N ASP A 284 14.43 -10.17 -12.96
CA ASP A 284 15.86 -10.04 -12.66
C ASP A 284 16.27 -8.59 -12.39
N VAL A 285 15.73 -7.63 -13.14
CA VAL A 285 16.03 -6.19 -12.97
C VAL A 285 15.58 -5.69 -11.59
N LEU A 286 14.37 -6.06 -11.17
CA LEU A 286 13.87 -5.70 -9.83
C LEU A 286 14.66 -6.44 -8.75
N ALA A 287 14.90 -7.74 -8.93
CA ALA A 287 15.65 -8.56 -7.98
C ALA A 287 17.08 -8.05 -7.76
N ASP A 288 17.78 -7.67 -8.82
CA ASP A 288 19.14 -7.14 -8.78
C ASP A 288 19.23 -5.80 -8.04
N PHE A 289 18.21 -4.96 -8.19
CA PHE A 289 18.14 -3.67 -7.52
C PHE A 289 17.82 -3.83 -6.03
N PHE A 290 16.76 -4.58 -5.71
CA PHE A 290 16.25 -4.69 -4.34
C PHE A 290 16.98 -5.71 -3.46
N SER A 291 17.79 -6.60 -4.03
CA SER A 291 18.62 -7.53 -3.26
C SER A 291 19.78 -6.85 -2.52
N ARG A 292 20.20 -5.65 -2.95
CA ARG A 292 21.38 -4.94 -2.41
C ARG A 292 21.09 -4.39 -0.99
N ASN A 293 21.96 -4.70 -0.03
CA ASN A 293 21.78 -4.45 1.42
C ASN A 293 21.44 -3.00 1.84
N VAL A 294 21.79 -1.99 1.04
CA VAL A 294 21.51 -0.58 1.34
C VAL A 294 20.01 -0.24 1.22
N ALA A 295 19.21 -1.15 0.66
CA ALA A 295 17.81 -0.90 0.37
C ALA A 295 16.88 -0.90 1.60
N GLN A 296 17.14 -1.61 2.69
CA GLN A 296 16.05 -1.88 3.67
C GLN A 296 15.48 -0.63 4.38
N THR A 297 16.31 0.24 4.96
CA THR A 297 15.81 1.51 5.50
C THR A 297 15.39 2.46 4.38
N ALA A 298 16.06 2.38 3.23
CA ALA A 298 15.75 3.21 2.06
C ALA A 298 14.39 2.90 1.43
N LEU A 299 13.88 1.65 1.54
CA LEU A 299 12.56 1.26 1.04
C LEU A 299 11.45 1.97 1.82
N PHE A 300 11.53 1.93 3.15
CA PHE A 300 10.55 2.58 4.02
C PHE A 300 10.59 4.10 3.84
N ASP A 301 11.77 4.70 3.77
CA ASP A 301 11.93 6.14 3.57
C ASP A 301 11.42 6.57 2.18
N ALA A 302 11.75 5.82 1.12
CA ALA A 302 11.24 6.07 -0.22
C ALA A 302 9.71 5.91 -0.29
N ALA A 303 9.14 4.90 0.39
CA ALA A 303 7.70 4.74 0.48
C ALA A 303 7.04 5.98 1.09
N ARG A 304 7.54 6.46 2.22
CA ARG A 304 7.03 7.68 2.86
C ARG A 304 7.21 8.92 1.99
N GLU A 305 8.30 9.01 1.22
CA GLU A 305 8.51 10.10 0.28
C GLU A 305 7.48 10.09 -0.87
N PHE A 306 7.20 8.92 -1.45
CA PHE A 306 6.17 8.78 -2.48
C PHE A 306 4.77 9.10 -1.92
N GLU A 307 4.45 8.64 -0.71
CA GLU A 307 3.20 8.98 -0.02
C GLU A 307 3.05 10.49 0.18
N ALA A 308 4.10 11.14 0.68
CA ALA A 308 4.13 12.57 0.85
C ALA A 308 3.93 13.31 -0.48
N GLY A 309 4.54 12.81 -1.57
CA GLY A 309 4.38 13.38 -2.91
C GLY A 309 2.99 13.21 -3.49
N ALA A 310 2.37 12.04 -3.27
CA ALA A 310 1.01 11.78 -3.70
C ALA A 310 0.03 12.77 -3.04
N PHE A 311 0.24 13.12 -1.77
CA PHE A 311 -0.65 14.00 -1.01
C PHE A 311 -0.17 15.45 -0.88
N ALA A 312 0.94 15.83 -1.51
CA ALA A 312 1.44 17.21 -1.45
C ALA A 312 0.42 18.20 -2.00
N LEU A 313 0.26 19.37 -1.38
CA LEU A 313 -0.66 20.41 -1.88
C LEU A 313 -0.29 20.82 -3.31
N GLU A 314 0.99 21.08 -3.53
CA GLU A 314 1.57 21.27 -4.86
C GLU A 314 2.24 19.98 -5.30
N PHE A 315 1.84 19.49 -6.47
CA PHE A 315 2.49 18.33 -7.05
C PHE A 315 3.93 18.67 -7.44
N TYR A 316 4.86 17.78 -7.15
CA TYR A 316 6.24 17.89 -7.61
C TYR A 316 6.60 16.72 -8.52
N SER A 317 7.22 17.06 -9.66
CA SER A 317 7.62 16.11 -10.70
C SER A 317 8.60 15.06 -10.16
N PRO A 318 8.72 13.92 -10.85
CA PRO A 318 9.66 12.86 -10.47
C PRO A 318 11.11 13.35 -10.32
N SER A 319 11.54 14.33 -11.12
CA SER A 319 12.85 14.96 -11.02
C SER A 319 13.14 15.69 -9.69
N ARG A 320 12.10 16.00 -8.91
CA ARG A 320 12.22 16.65 -7.59
C ARG A 320 12.24 15.66 -6.42
N LEU A 321 12.05 14.37 -6.66
CA LEU A 321 12.22 13.33 -5.66
C LEU A 321 13.70 13.18 -5.28
N SER A 322 13.97 12.52 -4.16
CA SER A 322 15.31 12.11 -3.76
C SER A 322 15.94 11.17 -4.79
N ALA A 323 17.27 11.09 -4.81
CA ALA A 323 17.97 10.16 -5.70
C ALA A 323 17.55 8.69 -5.47
N GLY A 324 17.18 8.33 -4.23
CA GLY A 324 16.67 7.00 -3.90
C GLY A 324 15.33 6.72 -4.56
N ALA A 325 14.34 7.62 -4.40
CA ALA A 325 13.04 7.49 -5.03
C ALA A 325 13.11 7.58 -6.57
N GLN A 326 13.96 8.45 -7.12
CA GLN A 326 14.22 8.48 -8.56
C GLN A 326 14.83 7.16 -9.07
N SER A 327 15.73 6.53 -8.31
CA SER A 327 16.29 5.22 -8.67
C SER A 327 15.23 4.13 -8.67
N VAL A 328 14.28 4.17 -7.72
CA VAL A 328 13.12 3.27 -7.70
C VAL A 328 12.26 3.46 -8.96
N LEU A 329 11.90 4.70 -9.32
CA LEU A 329 11.17 4.95 -10.57
C LEU A 329 11.96 4.49 -11.80
N GLY A 330 13.27 4.69 -11.81
CA GLY A 330 14.15 4.26 -12.89
C GLY A 330 14.19 2.75 -13.07
N VAL A 331 14.26 1.97 -11.99
CA VAL A 331 14.23 0.49 -12.08
C VAL A 331 12.85 -0.01 -12.49
N LEU A 332 11.78 0.63 -12.00
CA LEU A 332 10.40 0.32 -12.42
C LEU A 332 10.21 0.60 -13.93
N CYS A 333 10.73 1.72 -14.44
CA CYS A 333 10.72 2.01 -15.87
C CYS A 333 11.42 0.91 -16.69
N ASP A 334 12.60 0.45 -16.24
CA ASP A 334 13.32 -0.62 -16.93
C ASP A 334 12.51 -1.91 -16.92
N PHE A 335 11.94 -2.27 -15.78
CA PHE A 335 11.09 -3.44 -15.64
C PHE A 335 9.91 -3.42 -16.62
N PHE A 336 9.22 -2.27 -16.74
CA PHE A 336 8.08 -2.10 -17.65
C PHE A 336 8.45 -1.76 -19.10
N GLY A 337 9.75 -1.57 -19.40
CA GLY A 337 10.20 -1.12 -20.73
C GLY A 337 9.78 0.31 -21.09
N LEU A 338 9.58 1.18 -20.10
CA LEU A 338 9.24 2.59 -20.28
C LEU A 338 10.51 3.45 -20.46
N ASP A 339 10.42 4.49 -21.29
CA ASP A 339 11.50 5.45 -21.45
C ASP A 339 11.65 6.30 -20.18
N ARG A 340 12.75 6.08 -19.44
CA ARG A 340 13.11 6.85 -18.24
C ARG A 340 13.07 8.36 -18.48
N LYS A 341 13.39 8.85 -19.68
CA LYS A 341 13.38 10.30 -19.99
C LYS A 341 11.98 10.87 -20.10
N ARG A 342 10.94 10.05 -20.24
CA ARG A 342 9.55 10.51 -20.19
C ARG A 342 9.02 10.56 -18.76
N VAL A 343 9.60 9.75 -17.88
CA VAL A 343 9.15 9.59 -16.49
C VAL A 343 9.95 10.46 -15.53
N LEU A 344 11.27 10.53 -15.64
CA LEU A 344 12.17 11.18 -14.67
C LEU A 344 12.43 12.67 -14.94
N VAL A 345 11.62 13.33 -15.78
CA VAL A 345 11.80 14.75 -16.15
C VAL A 345 10.98 15.67 -15.26
#